data_AF-A0A4V2SMP2-F1
#
_entry.id   AF-A0A4V2SMP2-F1
#
_cell.length_a   1.000
_cell.length_b   1.000
_cell.length_c   1.000
_cell.angle_alpha   90.00
_cell.angle_beta   90.00
_cell.angle_gamma   90.00
#
_symmetry.space_group_name_H-M   'P 1'
#
loop_
_entity.id
_entity.type
_entity.pdbx_description
1 polymer ?
#
loop_
_entity_poly.entity_id
_entity_poly.type
_entity_poly.pdbx_seq_one_letter_code
_entity_poly.pdbx_strand_id
1 'polypeptide(L)' 'MKAKPILVRLIKAYGNKYVIKFPKHIITVDRYYYTKMSNSPDEYKFI' A
#
# COMPACT_ATOMS: atom_id res chain seq x y z
N MET A 1 0.74 -20.47 -10.00
CA MET A 1 1.26 -19.21 -10.59
C MET A 1 1.34 -18.17 -9.49
N LYS A 2 2.53 -17.62 -9.19
CA LYS A 2 2.61 -16.48 -8.25
C LYS A 2 1.96 -15.27 -8.92
N ALA A 3 1.00 -14.64 -8.24
CA ALA A 3 0.38 -13.41 -8.74
C ALA A 3 1.45 -12.30 -8.81
N LYS A 4 1.38 -11.44 -9.82
CA LYS A 4 2.26 -10.26 -9.88
C LYS A 4 1.86 -9.30 -8.75
N PRO A 5 2.81 -8.73 -7.99
CA PRO A 5 2.49 -7.78 -6.93
C PRO A 5 1.83 -6.53 -7.52
N ILE A 6 0.87 -5.99 -6.77
CA ILE A 6 0.19 -4.76 -7.15
C ILE A 6 1.13 -3.59 -6.88
N LEU A 7 1.40 -2.79 -7.91
CA LEU A 7 2.17 -1.56 -7.76
C LEU A 7 1.32 -0.52 -7.04
N VAL A 8 1.82 -0.06 -5.90
CA VAL A 8 1.16 0.95 -5.06
C VAL A 8 2.12 2.07 -4.76
N ARG A 9 1.59 3.26 -4.48
CA ARG A 9 2.41 4.43 -4.11
C ARG A 9 1.87 5.10 -2.86
N LEU A 10 2.75 5.38 -1.91
CA LEU A 10 2.40 6.22 -0.77
C LEU A 10 2.30 7.68 -1.25
N ILE A 11 1.10 8.27 -1.14
CA ILE A 11 0.86 9.68 -1.50
C ILE A 11 1.16 10.58 -0.29
N LYS A 12 0.60 10.24 0.87
CA LYS A 12 0.65 11.10 2.05
C LYS A 12 0.55 10.30 3.34
N ALA A 13 1.21 10.77 4.38
CA ALA A 13 1.09 10.24 5.74
C ALA A 13 0.69 11.38 6.68
N TYR A 14 -0.28 11.12 7.55
CA TYR A 14 -0.73 12.06 8.58
C TYR A 14 -1.01 11.28 9.87
N GLY A 15 -0.08 11.38 10.82
CA GLY A 15 -0.15 10.60 12.07
C GLY A 15 -0.27 9.11 11.77
N ASN A 16 -1.37 8.51 12.22
CA ASN A 16 -1.64 7.08 12.05
C ASN A 16 -2.38 6.72 10.75
N LYS A 17 -2.54 7.67 9.81
CA LYS A 17 -3.24 7.44 8.52
C LYS A 17 -2.29 7.62 7.34
N TYR A 18 -2.38 6.71 6.38
CA TYR A 18 -1.55 6.63 5.18
C TYR A 18 -2.44 6.57 3.95
N VAL A 19 -2.26 7.50 3.04
CA VAL A 19 -2.98 7.57 1.76
C VAL A 19 -2.17 6.83 0.71
N ILE A 20 -2.70 5.70 0.24
CA ILE A 20 -2.05 4.83 -0.74
C ILE A 20 -2.81 4.91 -2.07
N LYS A 21 -2.06 5.16 -3.15
CA LYS A 21 -2.56 5.10 -4.52
C LYS A 21 -2.39 3.69 -5.08
N PHE A 22 -3.51 3.09 -5.43
CA PHE A 22 -3.58 1.89 -6.25
C PHE A 22 -3.76 2.30 -7.73
N PRO A 23 -3.57 1.39 -8.70
CA PRO A 23 -3.75 1.71 -10.11
C PRO A 23 -5.15 2.23 -10.46
N LYS A 24 -6.19 1.83 -9.71
CA LYS A 24 -7.59 2.17 -10.00
C LYS A 24 -8.31 2.99 -8.92
N HIS A 25 -7.70 3.20 -7.76
CA HIS A 25 -8.33 3.91 -6.64
C HIS A 25 -7.30 4.45 -5.66
N ILE A 26 -7.72 5.35 -4.78
CA ILE A 26 -6.93 5.85 -3.67
C ILE A 26 -7.65 5.44 -2.40
N ILE A 27 -6.93 4.82 -1.47
CA ILE A 27 -7.47 4.47 -0.16
C ILE A 27 -6.65 5.13 0.94
N THR A 28 -7.30 5.38 2.05
CA THR A 28 -6.62 5.76 3.29
C THR A 28 -6.66 4.57 4.22
N VAL A 29 -5.49 4.11 4.63
CA VAL A 29 -5.32 3.01 5.57
C VAL A 29 -4.69 3.51 6.86
N ASP A 30 -4.84 2.78 7.95
CA ASP A 30 -4.09 3.08 9.16
C ASP A 30 -2.65 2.54 9.09
N ARG A 31 -1.87 2.83 10.15
CA ARG A 31 -0.50 2.35 10.31
C ARG A 31 -0.38 0.83 10.26
N TYR A 32 -1.32 0.10 10.86
CA TYR A 32 -1.27 -1.35 10.92
C TYR A 32 -1.39 -1.96 9.51
N TYR A 33 -2.37 -1.52 8.73
CA TYR A 33 -2.52 -1.98 7.35
C TYR A 33 -1.37 -1.54 6.45
N TYR A 34 -0.86 -0.31 6.62
CA TYR A 34 0.32 0.15 5.88
C TYR A 34 1.54 -0.73 6.16
N THR A 35 1.85 -1.01 7.43
CA THR A 35 2.97 -1.88 7.81
C THR A 35 2.78 -3.31 7.29
N LYS A 36 1.56 -3.86 7.37
CA LYS A 36 1.25 -5.18 6.82
C LYS A 36 1.48 -5.22 5.30
N MET A 37 1.02 -4.21 4.56
CA MET A 37 1.23 -4.11 3.11
C MET A 37 2.73 -3.98 2.77
N SER A 38 3.46 -3.14 3.51
CA SER A 38 4.90 -2.95 3.30
C SER A 38 5.72 -4.22 3.56
N ASN A 39 5.24 -5.10 4.44
CA ASN A 39 5.88 -6.37 4.77
C ASN A 39 5.48 -7.53 3.83
N SER A 40 4.57 -7.29 2.87
CA SER A 40 4.10 -8.28 1.90
C SER A 40 4.49 -7.90 0.46
N PRO A 41 5.79 -7.93 0.10
CA PRO A 41 6.28 -7.52 -1.22
C PRO A 41 5.79 -8.40 -2.38
N ASP A 42 5.37 -9.64 -2.09
CA ASP A 42 4.73 -10.53 -3.07
C ASP A 42 3.30 -10.08 -3.45
N GLU A 43 2.62 -9.35 -2.56
CA GLU A 43 1.25 -8.85 -2.79
C GLU A 43 1.24 -7.38 -3.22
N TYR A 44 2.04 -6.54 -2.56
CA TYR A 44 2.10 -5.10 -2.79
C TYR A 44 3.54 -4.65 -2.96
N LYS A 45 3.83 -3.98 -4.08
CA LYS A 45 5.13 -3.40 -4.34
C LYS A 45 5.02 -1.88 -4.34
N PHE A 46 5.60 -1.26 -3.32
CA PHE A 46 5.66 0.18 -3.19
C PHE A 46 6.70 0.76 -4.16
N ILE A 47 6.29 1.76 -4.95
CA ILE A 47 7.12 2.51 -5.91
C ILE A 47 7.18 3.99 -5.59
#